data_AF-A0A7X6SY89-F1
#
_entry.id   AF-A0A7X6SY89-F1
#
_cell.length_a   1.000
_cell.length_b   1.000
_cell.length_c   1.000
_cell.angle_alpha   90.00
_cell.angle_beta   90.00
_cell.angle_gamma   90.00
#
_symmetry.space_group_name_H-M   'P 1'
#
loop_
_entity.id
_entity.type
_entity.pdbx_description
1 polymer ?
#
loop_
_entity_poly.entity_id
_entity_poly.type
_entity_poly.pdbx_seq_one_letter_code
_entity_poly.pdbx_strand_id
1 'polypeptide(L)'
;MASYKKTCIHCGNLIDRDARYCSFCSSRSPFGYLCPTCMRSVEKGQPLCAGCGRPLYVICPHCEKQTFVDDRCEVCGQSLLVQRTTCGAKNALTIKFCNNCGTNLSAPAPTPGMCSSCGSQNPPGVKFCGSCGAKLF
;
A
#
# COMPACT_ATOMS: atom_id res chain seq x y z
N MET A 1 22.19 -26.16 19.90
CA MET A 1 21.55 -26.11 18.57
C MET A 1 22.32 -25.12 17.70
N ALA A 2 22.71 -25.50 16.48
CA ALA A 2 23.35 -24.58 15.55
C ALA A 2 22.30 -23.59 15.02
N SER A 3 22.32 -22.35 15.51
CA SER A 3 21.47 -21.29 14.98
C SER A 3 22.03 -20.89 13.61
N TYR A 4 21.43 -21.42 12.55
CA TYR A 4 21.81 -21.04 11.19
C TYR A 4 21.34 -19.62 10.95
N LYS A 5 22.30 -18.69 10.83
CA LYS A 5 22.02 -17.29 10.50
C LYS A 5 21.61 -17.18 9.03
N LYS A 6 20.67 -16.30 8.74
CA LYS A 6 20.22 -15.96 7.38
C LYS A 6 20.38 -14.47 7.15
N THR A 7 20.67 -14.09 5.91
CA THR A 7 20.87 -12.68 5.53
C THR A 7 19.55 -11.93 5.46
N CYS A 8 19.54 -10.72 6.01
CA CYS A 8 18.40 -9.82 5.91
C CYS A 8 18.32 -9.22 4.49
N ILE A 9 17.15 -9.29 3.85
CA ILE A 9 16.94 -8.77 2.49
C ILE A 9 17.01 -7.23 2.41
N HIS A 10 16.90 -6.53 3.53
CA HIS A 10 16.89 -5.06 3.57
C HIS A 10 18.25 -4.44 3.91
N CYS A 11 19.07 -5.11 4.71
CA CYS A 11 20.36 -4.55 5.16
C CYS A 11 21.56 -5.48 4.98
N GLY A 12 21.37 -6.69 4.47
CA GLY A 12 22.43 -7.67 4.21
C GLY A 12 23.00 -8.38 5.44
N ASN A 13 22.78 -7.85 6.65
CA ASN A 13 23.32 -8.43 7.89
C ASN A 13 22.78 -9.84 8.17
N LEU A 14 23.65 -10.68 8.75
CA LEU A 14 23.34 -12.02 9.22
C LEU A 14 22.57 -11.95 10.54
N ILE A 15 21.33 -12.40 10.53
CA ILE A 15 20.46 -12.50 11.71
C ILE A 15 20.02 -13.96 11.92
N ASP A 16 19.56 -14.30 13.12
CA ASP A 16 19.00 -15.63 13.39
C ASP A 16 17.82 -15.94 12.46
N ARG A 17 17.74 -17.16 11.93
CA ARG A 17 16.70 -17.57 10.99
C ARG A 17 15.27 -17.45 11.54
N ASP A 18 15.11 -17.53 12.86
CA ASP A 18 13.83 -17.40 13.55
C ASP A 18 13.51 -15.95 13.98
N ALA A 19 14.39 -15.00 13.64
CA ALA A 19 14.19 -13.60 13.99
C ALA A 19 12.98 -13.02 13.24
N ARG A 20 11.98 -12.56 14.02
CA ARG A 20 10.78 -11.89 13.50
C ARG A 20 11.06 -10.47 13.00
N TYR A 21 12.12 -9.85 13.49
CA TYR A 21 12.58 -8.54 13.05
C TYR A 21 14.10 -8.54 12.93
N CYS A 22 14.64 -7.68 12.08
CA CYS A 22 16.09 -7.52 11.99
C CYS A 22 16.61 -6.64 13.15
N SER A 23 17.53 -7.16 13.97
CA SER A 23 18.13 -6.38 15.08
C SER A 23 18.97 -5.20 14.62
N PHE A 24 19.42 -5.18 13.36
CA PHE A 24 20.27 -4.10 12.84
C PHE A 24 19.46 -3.01 12.15
N CYS A 25 18.57 -3.40 11.22
CA CYS A 25 17.79 -2.43 10.47
C CYS A 25 16.38 -2.25 11.00
N SER A 26 15.90 -3.02 11.98
CA SER A 26 14.52 -2.98 12.49
C SER A 26 13.42 -3.22 11.44
N SER A 27 13.73 -3.89 10.31
CA SER A 27 12.69 -4.39 9.40
C SER A 27 11.88 -5.47 10.10
N ARG A 28 10.55 -5.48 9.91
CA ARG A 28 9.65 -6.51 10.47
C ARG A 28 9.51 -7.73 9.55
N SER A 29 10.15 -7.70 8.40
CA SER A 29 10.08 -8.74 7.38
C SER A 29 11.48 -9.04 6.82
N PRO A 30 12.44 -9.47 7.67
CA PRO A 30 13.84 -9.59 7.26
C PRO A 30 14.11 -10.62 6.17
N PHE A 31 13.19 -11.55 5.91
CA PHE A 31 13.39 -12.69 5.01
C PHE A 31 12.47 -12.72 3.79
N GLY A 32 11.55 -11.76 3.64
CA GLY A 32 10.59 -11.73 2.55
C GLY A 32 9.64 -10.55 2.69
N TYR A 33 8.69 -10.41 1.76
CA TYR A 33 7.70 -9.34 1.79
C TYR A 33 6.33 -9.89 2.21
N LEU A 34 5.61 -9.13 3.01
CA LEU A 34 4.30 -9.52 3.54
C LEU A 34 3.25 -8.46 3.18
N CYS A 35 2.08 -8.91 2.74
CA CYS A 35 0.96 -8.01 2.51
C CYS A 35 0.50 -7.41 3.85
N PRO A 36 0.39 -6.07 4.00
CA PRO A 36 -0.02 -5.46 5.26
C PRO A 36 -1.49 -5.74 5.64
N THR A 37 -2.29 -6.23 4.70
CA THR A 37 -3.73 -6.48 4.91
C THR A 37 -4.02 -7.93 5.27
N CYS A 38 -3.46 -8.89 4.53
CA CYS A 38 -3.74 -10.31 4.72
C CYS A 38 -2.56 -11.10 5.29
N MET A 39 -1.41 -10.47 5.53
CA MET A 39 -0.17 -11.09 6.00
C MET A 39 0.35 -12.24 5.12
N ARG A 40 -0.17 -12.37 3.89
CA ARG A 40 0.31 -13.37 2.93
C ARG A 40 1.64 -12.91 2.35
N SER A 41 2.53 -13.85 2.08
CA SER A 41 3.78 -13.60 1.37
C SER A 41 3.49 -13.05 -0.02
N VAL A 42 4.22 -11.99 -0.38
CA VAL A 42 4.11 -11.33 -1.68
C VAL A 42 5.48 -11.19 -2.32
N GLU A 43 5.50 -11.06 -3.64
CA GLU A 43 6.72 -11.02 -4.44
C GLU A 43 6.74 -9.76 -5.29
N LYS A 44 7.94 -9.21 -5.52
CA LYS A 44 8.12 -8.07 -6.44
C LYS A 44 7.79 -8.53 -7.86
N GLY A 45 6.94 -7.78 -8.56
CA GLY A 45 6.42 -8.11 -9.89
C GLY A 45 4.93 -8.43 -9.91
N GLN A 46 4.34 -8.79 -8.77
CA GLN A 46 2.89 -8.93 -8.66
C GLN A 46 2.25 -7.54 -8.51
N PRO A 47 1.37 -7.10 -9.43
CA PRO A 47 0.70 -5.80 -9.29
C PRO A 47 -0.32 -5.81 -8.16
N LEU A 48 -0.92 -6.97 -7.88
CA LEU A 48 -2.02 -7.17 -6.93
C LEU A 48 -1.68 -8.38 -6.04
N CYS A 49 -2.11 -8.34 -4.78
CA CYS A 49 -2.00 -9.47 -3.87
C CYS A 49 -2.96 -10.60 -4.30
N ALA A 50 -2.45 -11.80 -4.58
CA ALA A 50 -3.27 -12.97 -4.91
C ALA A 50 -4.25 -13.39 -3.80
N GLY A 51 -4.06 -12.93 -2.55
CA GLY A 51 -4.95 -13.23 -1.44
C GLY A 51 -6.10 -12.23 -1.23
N CYS A 52 -5.80 -10.93 -1.26
CA CYS A 52 -6.77 -9.89 -0.91
C CYS A 52 -7.09 -8.92 -2.05
N GLY A 53 -6.45 -9.05 -3.22
CA GLY A 53 -6.65 -8.17 -4.36
C GLY A 53 -6.10 -6.75 -4.17
N ARG A 54 -5.36 -6.46 -3.10
CA ARG A 54 -4.82 -5.12 -2.84
C ARG A 54 -3.63 -4.82 -3.76
N PRO A 55 -3.49 -3.60 -4.31
CA PRO A 55 -2.30 -3.21 -5.06
C PRO A 55 -1.04 -3.31 -4.20
N LEU A 56 0.01 -3.93 -4.76
CA LEU A 56 1.31 -4.09 -4.10
C LEU A 56 2.28 -2.97 -4.43
N TYR A 57 1.95 -2.11 -5.39
CA TYR A 57 2.72 -0.91 -5.70
C TYR A 57 1.94 0.31 -5.26
N VAL A 58 2.57 1.15 -4.44
CA VAL A 58 1.98 2.38 -3.90
C VAL A 58 2.91 3.56 -4.12
N ILE A 59 2.35 4.76 -4.18
CA ILE A 59 3.13 5.99 -4.26
C ILE A 59 3.56 6.38 -2.84
N CYS A 60 4.86 6.57 -2.63
CA CYS A 60 5.38 6.96 -1.32
C CYS A 60 4.92 8.38 -0.96
N PRO A 61 4.30 8.60 0.22
CA PRO A 61 3.85 9.93 0.63
C PRO A 61 4.99 10.89 1.03
N HIS A 62 6.24 10.41 1.08
CA HIS A 62 7.42 11.20 1.44
C HIS A 62 8.24 11.64 0.22
N CYS A 63 8.39 10.78 -0.79
CA CYS A 63 9.22 11.06 -1.96
C CYS A 63 8.45 11.02 -3.29
N GLU A 64 7.14 10.75 -3.26
CA GLU A 64 6.23 10.71 -4.41
C GLU A 64 6.60 9.71 -5.52
N LYS A 65 7.55 8.82 -5.24
CA LYS A 65 7.95 7.75 -6.16
C LYS A 65 7.13 6.49 -5.90
N GLN A 66 6.85 5.75 -6.97
CA GLN A 66 6.26 4.42 -6.88
C GLN A 66 7.24 3.49 -6.18
N THR A 67 6.75 2.73 -5.20
CA THR A 67 7.54 1.76 -4.46
C THR A 67 6.69 0.54 -4.12
N PHE A 68 7.36 -0.58 -3.88
CA PHE A 68 6.70 -1.79 -3.43
C PHE A 68 6.15 -1.65 -2.00
N VAL A 69 5.03 -2.32 -1.73
CA VAL A 69 4.37 -2.32 -0.42
C VAL A 69 5.24 -3.09 0.58
N ASP A 70 5.81 -2.36 1.52
CA ASP A 70 6.64 -2.89 2.60
C ASP A 70 6.58 -1.95 3.81
N ASP A 71 7.30 -2.25 4.87
CA ASP A 71 7.42 -1.36 6.03
C ASP A 71 8.06 -0.02 5.65
N ARG A 72 8.91 -0.01 4.61
CA ARG A 72 9.69 1.17 4.19
C ARG A 72 9.76 1.34 2.68
N CYS A 73 10.00 2.58 2.27
CA CYS A 73 10.20 2.91 0.87
C CYS A 73 11.58 2.44 0.42
N GLU A 74 11.67 1.76 -0.72
CA GLU A 74 12.96 1.36 -1.27
C GLU A 74 13.79 2.55 -1.81
N VAL A 75 13.13 3.69 -2.08
CA VAL A 75 13.81 4.87 -2.63
C VAL A 75 14.27 5.85 -1.55
N CYS A 76 13.44 6.14 -0.55
CA CYS A 76 13.77 7.13 0.49
C CYS A 76 13.99 6.53 1.89
N GLY A 77 13.73 5.24 2.09
CA GLY A 77 13.91 4.57 3.39
C GLY A 77 12.88 4.94 4.47
N GLN A 78 11.98 5.89 4.22
CA GLN A 78 10.93 6.29 5.16
C GLN A 78 9.87 5.20 5.32
N SER A 79 9.24 5.14 6.50
CA SER A 79 8.21 4.15 6.83
C SER A 79 6.96 4.34 5.98
N LEU A 80 6.54 3.29 5.26
CA LEU A 80 5.36 3.30 4.41
C LEU A 80 4.06 2.96 5.15
N LEU A 81 4.14 2.52 6.41
CA LEU A 81 2.99 2.12 7.23
C LEU A 81 1.96 3.24 7.48
N VAL A 82 2.29 4.48 7.08
CA VAL A 82 1.45 5.65 7.23
C VAL A 82 1.15 6.22 5.84
N GLN A 83 -0.12 6.24 5.47
CA GLN A 83 -0.61 6.96 4.29
C GLN A 83 -1.10 8.34 4.69
N ARG A 84 -0.76 9.35 3.89
CA ARG A 84 -1.34 10.69 3.99
C ARG A 84 -2.64 10.70 3.20
N THR A 85 -3.70 11.13 3.84
CA THR A 85 -5.03 11.23 3.23
C THR A 85 -5.28 12.62 2.68
N THR A 86 -6.32 12.77 1.85
CA THR A 86 -6.72 14.06 1.25
C THR A 86 -6.98 15.14 2.31
N CYS A 87 -7.44 14.76 3.50
CA CYS A 87 -7.63 15.66 4.64
C CYS A 87 -6.35 15.93 5.46
N GLY A 88 -5.17 15.51 4.96
CA GLY A 88 -3.88 15.72 5.60
C GLY A 88 -3.58 14.79 6.79
N ALA A 89 -4.56 13.98 7.21
CA ALA A 89 -4.38 13.05 8.32
C ALA A 89 -3.47 11.88 7.94
N LYS A 90 -2.54 11.55 8.85
CA LYS A 90 -1.65 10.39 8.81
C LYS A 90 -2.42 9.17 9.32
N ASN A 91 -2.77 8.27 8.42
CA ASN A 91 -3.54 7.07 8.74
C ASN A 91 -2.72 5.82 8.50
N ALA A 92 -2.96 4.76 9.28
CA ALA A 92 -2.33 3.48 9.02
C ALA A 92 -2.78 2.93 7.64
N LEU A 93 -1.90 2.24 6.93
CA LEU A 93 -2.28 1.53 5.70
C LEU A 93 -3.32 0.43 5.93
N THR A 94 -3.57 0.04 7.19
CA THR A 94 -4.51 -1.02 7.56
C THR A 94 -5.93 -0.52 7.80
N ILE A 95 -6.14 0.79 7.99
CA ILE A 95 -7.48 1.32 8.28
C ILE A 95 -8.25 1.58 6.99
N LYS A 96 -9.50 1.11 6.97
CA LYS A 96 -10.41 1.26 5.82
C LYS A 96 -10.99 2.66 5.69
N PHE A 97 -11.12 3.37 6.80
CA PHE A 97 -11.68 4.72 6.87
C PHE A 97 -10.70 5.65 7.57
N CYS A 98 -10.59 6.90 7.12
CA CYS A 98 -9.86 7.92 7.82
C CYS A 98 -10.58 8.26 9.13
N ASN A 99 -9.90 8.15 10.27
CA ASN A 99 -10.50 8.48 11.58
C ASN A 99 -10.80 9.97 11.76
N ASN A 100 -10.18 10.85 10.96
CA ASN A 100 -10.39 12.30 11.04
C ASN A 100 -11.50 12.80 10.10
N CYS A 101 -11.53 12.29 8.85
CA CYS A 101 -12.44 12.80 7.82
C CYS A 101 -13.41 11.76 7.24
N GLY A 102 -13.40 10.52 7.76
CA GLY A 102 -14.34 9.46 7.35
C GLY A 102 -14.15 8.91 5.93
N THR A 103 -13.18 9.42 5.16
CA THR A 103 -12.94 8.99 3.78
C THR A 103 -12.52 7.52 3.71
N ASN A 104 -13.10 6.78 2.76
CA ASN A 104 -12.77 5.38 2.54
C ASN A 104 -11.42 5.26 1.81
N LEU A 105 -10.41 4.75 2.51
CA LEU A 105 -9.03 4.58 2.04
C LEU A 105 -8.79 3.20 1.40
N SER A 106 -9.76 2.30 1.54
CA SER A 106 -9.67 0.93 1.01
C SER A 106 -10.30 0.78 -0.37
N ALA A 107 -10.98 1.82 -0.87
CA ALA A 107 -11.47 1.87 -2.23
C ALA A 107 -10.32 2.23 -3.18
N PRO A 108 -10.17 1.55 -4.33
CA PRO A 108 -9.31 2.05 -5.39
C PRO A 108 -9.69 3.51 -5.67
N ALA A 109 -8.70 4.38 -5.80
CA ALA A 109 -8.92 5.74 -6.28
C ALA A 109 -9.84 5.63 -7.49
N PRO A 110 -11.08 6.14 -7.44
CA PRO A 110 -11.98 5.97 -8.56
C PRO A 110 -11.29 6.60 -9.76
N THR A 111 -11.14 5.84 -10.83
CA THR A 111 -10.53 6.33 -12.06
C THR A 111 -11.33 7.53 -12.55
N PRO A 112 -10.68 8.65 -12.92
CA PRO A 112 -11.37 9.74 -13.59
C PRO A 112 -11.89 9.17 -14.93
N GLY A 113 -13.10 9.47 -15.36
CA GLY A 113 -13.90 10.64 -15.02
C GLY A 113 -14.49 11.17 -16.31
N MET A 114 -15.03 10.30 -17.17
CA MET A 114 -15.71 10.70 -18.39
C MET A 114 -16.95 9.83 -18.56
N CYS A 115 -18.11 10.47 -18.65
CA CYS A 115 -19.34 9.74 -18.86
C CYS A 115 -19.39 9.19 -20.28
N SER A 116 -19.53 7.87 -20.45
CA SER A 116 -19.67 7.25 -21.76
C SER A 116 -20.94 7.67 -22.51
N SER A 117 -21.95 8.18 -21.78
CA SER A 117 -23.23 8.59 -22.37
C SER A 117 -23.27 10.04 -22.81
N CYS A 118 -22.56 10.95 -22.14
CA CYS A 118 -22.61 12.39 -22.45
C CYS A 118 -21.25 13.08 -22.56
N GLY A 119 -20.16 12.33 -22.39
CA GLY A 119 -18.79 12.85 -22.44
C GLY A 119 -18.39 13.76 -21.28
N SER A 120 -19.26 14.00 -20.30
CA SER A 120 -18.95 14.97 -19.24
C SER A 120 -17.91 14.44 -18.26
N GLN A 121 -17.05 15.35 -17.81
CA GLN A 121 -16.03 15.02 -16.85
C GLN A 121 -16.65 14.87 -15.45
N ASN A 122 -16.50 13.70 -14.84
CA ASN A 122 -17.10 13.41 -13.54
C ASN A 122 -16.01 13.22 -12.47
N PRO A 123 -16.21 13.76 -11.26
CA PRO A 123 -15.26 13.58 -10.17
C PRO A 123 -15.16 12.09 -9.78
N PRO A 124 -13.98 11.65 -9.30
CA PRO A 124 -13.77 10.27 -8.96
C PRO A 124 -14.71 9.83 -7.82
N GLY A 125 -15.50 8.76 -8.03
CA GLY A 125 -16.27 8.09 -6.99
C GLY A 125 -17.78 8.34 -7.04
N VAL A 126 -18.27 8.96 -8.12
CA VAL A 126 -19.71 9.19 -8.33
C VAL A 126 -20.38 8.06 -9.09
N LYS A 127 -21.40 7.45 -8.48
CA LYS A 127 -22.16 6.32 -9.07
C LYS A 127 -22.94 6.72 -10.33
N PHE A 128 -23.31 7.99 -10.41
CA PHE A 128 -24.12 8.58 -11.47
C PHE A 128 -23.45 9.84 -12.00
N CYS A 129 -23.62 10.09 -13.29
CA CYS A 129 -23.17 11.30 -13.96
C CYS A 129 -23.98 12.51 -13.49
N GLY A 130 -23.29 13.56 -13.04
CA GLY A 130 -23.94 14.80 -12.57
C GLY A 130 -24.62 15.62 -13.67
N SER A 131 -24.27 15.39 -14.94
CA SER A 131 -24.84 16.13 -16.09
C SER A 131 -26.01 15.41 -16.77
N CYS A 132 -25.97 14.08 -16.85
CA CYS A 132 -26.97 13.31 -17.61
C CYS A 132 -27.65 12.19 -16.81
N GLY A 133 -27.24 11.95 -15.56
CA GLY A 133 -27.81 10.91 -14.72
C GLY A 133 -27.42 9.47 -15.08
N ALA A 134 -26.61 9.27 -16.13
CA ALA A 134 -26.17 7.94 -16.54
C ALA A 134 -25.32 7.26 -15.44
N LYS A 135 -25.49 5.94 -15.29
CA LYS A 135 -24.74 5.13 -14.33
C LYS A 135 -23.31 4.93 -14.81
N LEU A 136 -22.32 5.24 -13.97
CA LEU A 136 -20.89 5.14 -14.30
C LEU A 136 -20.25 3.84 -13.80
N PHE A 137 -20.76 3.28 -12.70
CA PHE A 137 -20.36 1.97 -12.14
C PHE A 137 -21.47 1.38 -11.27
#